data_AF-A0A174A3C1-F1
#
_entry.id   AF-A0A174A3C1-F1
#
_cell.length_a   1.000
_cell.length_b   1.000
_cell.length_c   1.000
_cell.angle_alpha   90.00
_cell.angle_beta   90.00
_cell.angle_gamma   90.00
#
_symmetry.space_group_name_H-M   'P 1'
#
loop_
_entity.id
_entity.type
_entity.pdbx_description
1 polymer ?
#
loop_
_entity_poly.entity_id
_entity_poly.type
_entity_poly.pdbx_seq_one_letter_code
_entity_poly.pdbx_strand_id
1 'polypeptide(L)'
;MLRSENLYEILDKYFSQIQKNSYYKREVQKFLMKKYEYSDIEYMQYIIGAKSKDEIPDNEMYWLIDAFNNVFRTNMEMKTYFSDKEIVRFSSLKADYLKTDIYPIRISPVIEIAEDQWVTKISIDLLKEFYDNQLIIYNPRTQRQLKQRRRGQDVSYTIDIVSSSVKAIEGLMSKGEFVPNALTLNLNVDDPEVDFDIVGSELILNSGKFDIIDGFHRFRAAINTKIKNPDFQFNFILNIMNFTEDKACQYIEQEDKRNKISKSYLASMDKSSPTNIIIDKLNNTLDSPVRGKIERAHRGEIDRATLFSLLEFILKTKNMNRSQCIKTAVFIINILKIVQENNPDVVFDDTTMPVVLYGSSISKDAYECAEKIESALGKDVPIINSVTNMKVNKIKALFEEV
;
A
#
# COMPACT_ATOMS: atom_id res chain seq x y z
N MET A 1 35.01 19.43 15.55
CA MET A 1 35.34 19.85 14.17
C MET A 1 34.16 20.67 13.67
N LEU A 2 34.40 21.87 13.14
CA LEU A 2 33.37 22.87 12.79
C LEU A 2 32.41 22.32 11.70
N ARG A 3 31.32 21.65 12.10
CA ARG A 3 30.16 21.44 11.24
C ARG A 3 29.45 22.78 11.16
N SER A 4 29.75 23.57 10.13
CA SER A 4 29.04 24.83 9.92
C SER A 4 27.61 24.51 9.51
N GLU A 5 26.63 25.22 10.09
CA GLU A 5 25.19 25.19 9.75
C GLU A 5 24.96 25.24 8.22
N ASN A 6 25.92 25.82 7.49
CA ASN A 6 25.99 25.93 6.03
C ASN A 6 25.89 24.58 5.26
N LEU A 7 26.45 23.48 5.77
CA LEU A 7 26.49 22.21 5.02
C LEU A 7 25.11 21.53 4.96
N TYR A 8 24.35 21.59 6.06
CA TYR A 8 22.97 21.10 6.09
C TYR A 8 22.03 21.98 5.26
N GLU A 9 22.22 23.31 5.26
CA GLU A 9 21.48 24.21 4.37
C GLU A 9 21.74 23.92 2.88
N ILE A 10 22.98 23.57 2.54
CA ILE A 10 23.35 23.10 1.20
C ILE A 10 22.58 21.82 0.86
N LEU A 11 22.59 20.82 1.74
CA LEU A 11 21.83 19.59 1.52
C LEU A 11 20.34 19.88 1.30
N ASP A 12 19.74 20.75 2.11
CA ASP A 12 18.32 21.11 2.01
C ASP A 12 17.97 21.72 0.66
N LYS A 13 18.81 22.63 0.19
CA LYS A 13 18.67 23.26 -1.12
C LYS A 13 18.70 22.22 -2.25
N TYR A 14 19.64 21.28 -2.24
CA TYR A 14 19.78 20.30 -3.33
C TYR A 14 18.79 19.14 -3.20
N PHE A 15 18.46 18.69 -1.98
CA PHE A 15 17.38 17.74 -1.74
C PHE A 15 16.03 18.28 -2.23
N SER A 16 15.73 19.56 -1.99
CA SER A 16 14.53 20.20 -2.55
C SER A 16 14.51 20.18 -4.08
N GLN A 17 15.65 20.43 -4.73
CA GLN A 17 15.76 20.38 -6.19
C GLN A 17 15.62 18.96 -6.74
N ILE A 18 16.23 17.97 -6.08
CA ILE A 18 16.11 16.55 -6.44
C ILE A 18 14.65 16.08 -6.28
N GLN A 19 13.96 16.51 -5.23
CA GLN A 19 12.56 16.17 -5.00
C GLN A 19 11.64 16.77 -6.07
N LYS A 20 11.96 17.98 -6.55
CA LYS A 20 11.16 18.70 -7.55
C LYS A 20 11.47 18.28 -8.99
N ASN A 21 12.65 17.73 -9.27
CA ASN A 21 13.10 17.43 -10.62
C ASN A 21 13.72 16.02 -10.76
N SER A 22 13.03 15.17 -11.50
CA SER A 22 13.43 13.78 -11.75
C SER A 22 14.72 13.64 -12.56
N TYR A 23 15.10 14.65 -13.35
CA TYR A 23 16.38 14.65 -14.06
C TYR A 23 17.54 14.67 -13.05
N TYR A 24 17.51 15.62 -12.11
CA TYR A 24 18.56 15.73 -11.09
C TYR A 24 18.62 14.51 -10.19
N LYS A 25 17.46 13.93 -9.84
CA LYS A 25 17.42 12.66 -9.11
C LYS A 25 18.19 11.57 -9.85
N ARG A 26 17.93 11.39 -11.14
CA ARG A 26 18.56 10.33 -11.96
C ARG A 26 20.06 10.57 -12.14
N GLU A 27 20.47 11.80 -12.41
CA GLU A 27 21.89 12.09 -12.64
C GLU A 27 22.72 12.01 -11.36
N VAL A 28 22.17 12.44 -10.21
CA VAL A 28 22.80 12.23 -8.89
C VAL A 28 22.93 10.74 -8.59
N GLN A 29 21.87 9.96 -8.77
CA GLN A 29 21.90 8.50 -8.62
C GLN A 29 22.96 7.85 -9.49
N LYS A 30 23.00 8.17 -10.80
CA LYS A 30 23.99 7.61 -11.72
C LYS A 30 25.42 7.92 -11.29
N PHE A 31 25.67 9.14 -10.83
CA PHE A 31 26.99 9.55 -10.40
C PHE A 31 27.42 8.79 -9.14
N LEU A 32 26.57 8.76 -8.12
CA LEU A 32 26.83 8.08 -6.85
C LEU A 32 27.06 6.58 -7.05
N MET A 33 26.21 5.93 -7.86
CA MET A 33 26.35 4.52 -8.16
C MET A 33 27.64 4.23 -8.95
N LYS A 34 27.93 5.03 -9.99
CA LYS A 34 29.10 4.79 -10.85
C LYS A 34 30.43 5.01 -10.12
N LYS A 35 30.50 6.02 -9.25
CA LYS A 35 31.75 6.44 -8.62
C LYS A 35 31.96 5.77 -7.26
N TYR A 36 30.90 5.62 -6.48
CA TYR A 36 30.96 5.20 -5.09
C TYR A 36 30.21 3.90 -4.81
N GLU A 37 29.55 3.29 -5.80
CA GLU A 37 28.66 2.12 -5.60
C GLU A 37 27.55 2.39 -4.56
N TYR A 38 27.25 3.68 -4.33
CA TYR A 38 26.32 4.13 -3.30
C TYR A 38 24.89 4.16 -3.83
N SER A 39 24.02 3.42 -3.16
CA SER A 39 22.64 3.15 -3.60
C SER A 39 21.74 4.38 -3.49
N ASP A 40 20.78 4.49 -4.42
CA ASP A 40 19.75 5.55 -4.39
C ASP A 40 18.78 5.40 -3.21
N ILE A 41 18.67 4.20 -2.65
CA ILE A 41 17.84 3.94 -1.48
C ILE A 41 18.39 4.64 -0.24
N GLU A 42 19.71 4.84 -0.13
CA GLU A 42 20.38 5.38 1.06
C GLU A 42 20.14 6.88 1.21
N TYR A 43 20.53 7.70 0.24
CA TYR A 43 20.37 9.15 0.38
C TYR A 43 18.93 9.63 0.22
N MET A 44 18.09 8.87 -0.49
CA MET A 44 16.67 9.21 -0.61
C MET A 44 15.94 9.17 0.74
N GLN A 45 16.45 8.42 1.73
CA GLN A 45 15.91 8.42 3.09
C GLN A 45 16.04 9.80 3.76
N TYR A 46 17.13 10.54 3.51
CA TYR A 46 17.29 11.91 4.01
C TYR A 46 16.42 12.93 3.24
N ILE A 47 16.21 12.72 1.93
CA ILE A 47 15.37 13.60 1.10
C ILE A 47 13.89 13.53 1.51
N ILE A 48 13.40 12.34 1.83
CA ILE A 48 11.98 12.14 2.21
C ILE A 48 11.74 12.31 3.71
N GLY A 49 12.78 12.63 4.49
CA GLY A 49 12.70 12.82 5.94
C GLY A 49 12.51 11.51 6.73
N ALA A 50 12.91 10.37 6.17
CA ALA A 50 12.89 9.08 6.85
C ALA A 50 14.09 8.86 7.77
N LYS A 51 15.21 9.54 7.51
CA LYS A 51 16.38 9.64 8.39
C LYS A 51 16.69 11.11 8.68
N SER A 52 17.21 11.42 9.86
CA SER A 52 17.67 12.79 10.14
C SER A 52 18.92 13.09 9.31
N LYS A 53 19.06 14.33 8.85
CA LYS A 53 20.25 14.75 8.12
C LYS A 53 21.47 14.79 9.04
N ASP A 54 21.26 14.97 10.34
CA ASP A 54 22.31 14.94 11.36
C ASP A 54 22.96 13.56 11.50
N GLU A 55 22.28 12.51 11.00
CA GLU A 55 22.73 11.12 11.03
C GLU A 55 23.51 10.71 9.77
N ILE A 56 23.69 11.61 8.79
CA ILE A 56 24.45 11.31 7.56
C ILE A 56 25.93 11.11 7.92
N PRO A 57 26.52 9.92 7.65
CA PRO A 57 27.94 9.67 7.84
C PRO A 57 28.82 10.61 7.01
N ASP A 58 29.99 10.98 7.53
CA ASP A 58 30.85 11.99 6.90
C ASP A 58 31.33 11.58 5.48
N ASN A 59 31.49 10.28 5.22
CA ASN A 59 31.79 9.76 3.88
C ASN A 59 30.60 9.91 2.91
N GLU A 60 29.37 9.63 3.36
CA GLU A 60 28.17 9.84 2.54
C GLU A 60 27.93 11.32 2.26
N MET A 61 28.19 12.16 3.26
CA MET A 61 28.14 13.62 3.12
C MET A 61 29.09 14.09 2.02
N TYR A 62 30.33 13.59 2.03
CA TYR A 62 31.32 13.87 0.98
C TYR A 62 30.83 13.42 -0.40
N TRP A 63 30.30 12.20 -0.52
CA TRP A 63 29.79 11.67 -1.78
C TRP A 63 28.63 12.50 -2.34
N LEU A 64 27.73 12.96 -1.49
CA LEU A 64 26.60 13.82 -1.86
C LEU A 64 27.06 15.18 -2.39
N ILE A 65 27.97 15.85 -1.70
CA ILE A 65 28.52 17.13 -2.16
C ILE A 65 29.27 16.96 -3.49
N ASP A 66 30.00 15.86 -3.67
CA ASP A 66 30.70 15.57 -4.91
C ASP A 66 29.74 15.33 -6.08
N ALA A 67 28.66 14.56 -5.82
CA ALA A 67 27.58 14.39 -6.77
C ALA A 67 26.91 15.72 -7.12
N PHE A 68 26.74 16.62 -6.14
CA PHE A 68 26.12 17.91 -6.39
C PHE A 68 27.00 18.83 -7.25
N ASN A 69 28.30 18.88 -6.96
CA ASN A 69 29.29 19.57 -7.79
C ASN A 69 29.28 19.05 -9.23
N ASN A 70 29.17 17.73 -9.41
CA ASN A 70 29.15 17.15 -10.74
C ASN A 70 27.85 17.45 -11.52
N VAL A 71 26.70 17.24 -10.87
CA VAL A 71 25.38 17.24 -11.53
C VAL A 71 24.80 18.64 -11.66
N PHE A 72 24.91 19.46 -10.61
CA PHE A 72 24.42 20.84 -10.61
C PHE A 72 25.46 21.84 -11.10
N ARG A 73 26.67 21.37 -11.44
CA ARG A 73 27.81 22.20 -11.89
C ARG A 73 28.13 23.30 -10.87
N THR A 74 28.11 22.93 -9.61
CA THR A 74 28.45 23.85 -8.51
C THR A 74 29.95 23.84 -8.27
N ASN A 75 30.48 24.95 -7.78
CA ASN A 75 31.90 25.10 -7.44
C ASN A 75 32.10 25.07 -5.92
N MET A 76 31.50 24.10 -5.21
CA MET A 76 31.69 23.97 -3.77
C MET A 76 33.08 23.39 -3.50
N GLU A 77 33.93 24.15 -2.81
CA GLU A 77 35.29 23.70 -2.49
C GLU A 77 35.28 22.70 -1.34
N MET A 78 35.63 21.44 -1.64
CA MET A 78 35.66 20.34 -0.64
C MET A 78 36.53 20.64 0.58
N LYS A 79 37.62 21.39 0.39
CA LYS A 79 38.54 21.80 1.47
C LYS A 79 37.91 22.75 2.49
N THR A 80 36.78 23.36 2.17
CA THR A 80 35.98 24.16 3.10
C THR A 80 35.33 23.31 4.18
N TYR A 81 35.09 22.02 3.88
CA TYR A 81 34.25 21.14 4.68
C TYR A 81 34.98 19.89 5.19
N PHE A 82 36.00 19.43 4.46
CA PHE A 82 36.73 18.20 4.75
C PHE A 82 38.24 18.48 4.77
N SER A 83 38.97 17.82 5.67
CA SER A 83 40.44 17.87 5.70
C SER A 83 41.04 17.14 4.49
N ASP A 84 42.29 17.48 4.14
CA ASP A 84 42.99 16.80 3.02
C ASP A 84 43.04 15.27 3.21
N LYS A 85 43.14 14.77 4.46
CA LYS A 85 43.11 13.33 4.77
C LYS A 85 41.73 12.70 4.49
N GLU A 86 40.66 13.38 4.85
CA GLU A 86 39.28 12.93 4.60
C GLU A 86 38.95 12.94 3.12
N ILE A 87 39.38 13.97 2.39
CA ILE A 87 39.18 14.05 0.93
C ILE A 87 39.87 12.87 0.23
N VAL A 88 41.14 12.59 0.56
CA VAL A 88 41.86 11.44 -0.01
C VAL A 88 41.16 10.12 0.31
N ARG A 89 40.71 9.95 1.57
CA ARG A 89 40.03 8.72 2.01
C ARG A 89 38.65 8.54 1.35
N PHE A 90 37.78 9.55 1.42
CA PHE A 90 36.39 9.42 0.98
C PHE A 90 36.24 9.44 -0.54
N SER A 91 37.15 10.09 -1.26
CA SER A 91 37.15 10.10 -2.74
C SER A 91 37.43 8.74 -3.39
N SER A 92 38.09 7.84 -2.65
CA SER A 92 38.47 6.50 -3.11
C SER A 92 37.65 5.37 -2.47
N LEU A 93 36.83 5.69 -1.46
CA LEU A 93 35.99 4.73 -0.75
C LEU A 93 34.75 4.36 -1.58
N LYS A 94 34.43 3.06 -1.62
CA LYS A 94 33.18 2.54 -2.22
C LYS A 94 32.25 2.01 -1.14
N ALA A 95 30.93 2.05 -1.39
CA ALA A 95 29.90 1.62 -0.45
C ALA A 95 30.02 0.12 -0.09
N ASP A 96 30.41 -0.73 -1.04
CA ASP A 96 30.59 -2.18 -0.83
C ASP A 96 31.79 -2.56 0.07
N TYR A 97 32.61 -1.60 0.51
CA TYR A 97 33.66 -1.83 1.52
C TYR A 97 33.16 -1.79 2.97
N LEU A 98 31.85 -1.65 3.19
CA LEU A 98 31.20 -2.05 4.43
C LEU A 98 30.83 -3.54 4.36
N LYS A 99 31.83 -4.42 4.22
CA LYS A 99 31.67 -5.83 4.63
C LYS A 99 31.37 -5.79 6.13
N THR A 100 30.09 -5.86 6.46
CA THR A 100 29.60 -5.83 7.84
C THR A 100 30.02 -7.12 8.54
N ASP A 101 30.51 -7.02 9.78
CA ASP A 101 30.82 -8.14 10.69
C ASP A 101 29.58 -9.03 11.01
N ILE A 102 28.47 -8.89 10.29
CA ILE A 102 27.20 -9.58 10.52
C ILE A 102 27.21 -11.02 9.99
N TYR A 103 28.09 -11.35 9.05
CA TYR A 103 28.20 -12.72 8.54
C TYR A 103 29.06 -13.59 9.48
N PRO A 104 28.69 -14.87 9.68
CA PRO A 104 27.56 -15.54 9.06
C PRO A 104 26.23 -15.22 9.74
N ILE A 105 25.18 -14.98 8.95
CA ILE A 105 23.81 -14.82 9.46
C ILE A 105 23.20 -16.19 9.64
N ARG A 106 22.64 -16.46 10.82
CA ARG A 106 22.04 -17.75 11.16
C ARG A 106 20.55 -17.62 11.33
N ILE A 107 19.79 -18.42 10.59
CA ILE A 107 18.32 -18.48 10.68
C ILE A 107 17.94 -19.89 11.12
N SER A 108 17.33 -19.99 12.30
CA SER A 108 16.95 -21.27 12.90
C SER A 108 15.69 -21.14 13.77
N PRO A 109 14.80 -22.16 13.78
CA PRO A 109 14.81 -23.34 12.92
C PRO A 109 14.24 -23.03 11.53
N VAL A 110 14.78 -23.64 10.48
CA VAL A 110 14.17 -23.69 9.14
C VAL A 110 13.58 -25.08 8.90
N ILE A 111 12.43 -25.13 8.24
CA ILE A 111 11.76 -26.35 7.82
C ILE A 111 11.85 -26.43 6.29
N GLU A 112 12.45 -27.49 5.77
CA GLU A 112 12.49 -27.74 4.33
C GLU A 112 11.11 -28.14 3.81
N ILE A 113 10.68 -27.49 2.74
CA ILE A 113 9.43 -27.79 2.01
C ILE A 113 9.75 -28.52 0.71
N ALA A 114 10.84 -28.12 0.06
CA ALA A 114 11.43 -28.75 -1.12
C ALA A 114 12.94 -28.47 -1.12
N GLU A 115 13.68 -29.12 -2.01
CA GLU A 115 15.15 -29.03 -2.11
C GLU A 115 15.70 -27.58 -2.15
N ASP A 116 14.91 -26.64 -2.69
CA ASP A 116 15.26 -25.23 -2.83
C ASP A 116 14.30 -24.27 -2.11
N GLN A 117 13.57 -24.77 -1.10
CA GLN A 117 12.55 -24.02 -0.38
C GLN A 117 12.52 -24.36 1.10
N TRP A 118 12.56 -23.32 1.93
CA TRP A 118 12.45 -23.43 3.38
C TRP A 118 11.43 -22.45 3.93
N VAL A 119 10.87 -22.77 5.09
CA VAL A 119 9.97 -21.90 5.84
C VAL A 119 10.40 -21.77 7.29
N THR A 120 10.26 -20.58 7.85
CA THR A 120 10.54 -20.28 9.25
C THR A 120 9.66 -19.14 9.77
N LYS A 121 9.84 -18.78 11.05
CA LYS A 121 9.28 -17.59 11.67
C LYS A 121 10.40 -16.56 11.83
N ILE A 122 10.17 -15.32 11.37
CA ILE A 122 11.10 -14.20 11.59
C ILE A 122 10.46 -13.13 12.47
N SER A 123 11.17 -12.71 13.51
CA SER A 123 10.78 -11.57 14.36
C SER A 123 11.09 -10.25 13.66
N ILE A 124 10.32 -9.21 13.96
CA ILE A 124 10.59 -7.85 13.47
C ILE A 124 11.99 -7.32 13.88
N ASP A 125 12.53 -7.78 15.01
CA ASP A 125 13.87 -7.38 15.45
C ASP A 125 14.96 -7.93 14.51
N LEU A 126 14.96 -9.24 14.26
CA LEU A 126 15.86 -9.85 13.27
C LEU A 126 15.64 -9.30 11.84
N LEU A 127 14.39 -9.07 11.46
CA LEU A 127 14.07 -8.47 10.16
C LEU A 127 14.57 -7.01 10.05
N LYS A 128 14.58 -6.27 11.15
CA LYS A 128 15.17 -4.94 11.23
C LYS A 128 16.69 -4.99 11.16
N GLU A 129 17.32 -5.97 11.80
CA GLU A 129 18.77 -6.20 11.64
C GLU A 129 19.13 -6.47 10.17
N PHE A 130 18.32 -7.25 9.46
CA PHE A 130 18.49 -7.48 8.02
C PHE A 130 18.35 -6.17 7.22
N TYR A 131 17.39 -5.34 7.59
CA TYR A 131 17.19 -4.03 6.96
C TYR A 131 18.36 -3.07 7.21
N ASP A 132 18.79 -2.94 8.47
CA ASP A 132 19.84 -2.01 8.88
C ASP A 132 21.20 -2.37 8.25
N ASN A 133 21.45 -3.67 8.03
CA ASN A 133 22.63 -4.20 7.35
C ASN A 133 22.46 -4.39 5.84
N GLN A 134 21.37 -3.90 5.26
CA GLN A 134 21.10 -3.93 3.83
C GLN A 134 21.10 -5.35 3.20
N LEU A 135 20.70 -6.35 3.98
CA LEU A 135 20.69 -7.75 3.57
C LEU A 135 19.48 -8.11 2.70
N ILE A 136 18.49 -7.23 2.60
CA ILE A 136 17.30 -7.43 1.77
C ILE A 136 17.25 -6.35 0.68
N ILE A 137 17.36 -6.78 -0.57
CA ILE A 137 17.30 -5.93 -1.76
C ILE A 137 16.06 -6.23 -2.59
N TYR A 138 15.69 -5.28 -3.43
CA TYR A 138 14.62 -5.45 -4.42
C TYR A 138 15.27 -5.68 -5.78
N ASN A 139 15.18 -6.90 -6.32
CA ASN A 139 15.70 -7.21 -7.65
C ASN A 139 14.68 -6.81 -8.74
N PRO A 140 14.99 -5.82 -9.61
CA PRO A 140 14.07 -5.39 -10.66
C PRO A 140 13.90 -6.44 -11.77
N ARG A 141 14.80 -7.42 -11.90
CA ARG A 141 14.77 -8.43 -12.96
C ARG A 141 13.76 -9.53 -12.70
N THR A 142 13.49 -9.83 -11.44
CA THR A 142 12.51 -10.86 -11.05
C THR A 142 11.07 -10.34 -11.00
N GLN A 143 10.87 -9.01 -10.99
CA GLN A 143 9.57 -8.41 -10.64
C GLN A 143 8.79 -7.80 -11.83
N ARG A 144 7.45 -7.72 -11.63
CA ARG A 144 6.46 -7.20 -12.60
C ARG A 144 6.91 -5.89 -13.25
N GLN A 145 6.63 -5.78 -14.56
CA GLN A 145 6.87 -4.61 -15.42
C GLN A 145 6.97 -3.30 -14.63
N LEU A 146 8.15 -2.69 -14.64
CA LEU A 146 8.36 -1.32 -14.19
C LEU A 146 7.31 -0.43 -14.89
N LYS A 147 6.49 0.30 -14.13
CA LYS A 147 5.48 1.17 -14.74
C LYS A 147 6.18 2.23 -15.56
N GLN A 148 5.90 2.20 -16.86
CA GLN A 148 6.33 3.23 -17.80
C GLN A 148 5.52 4.50 -17.54
N ARG A 149 6.13 5.49 -16.89
CA ARG A 149 5.54 6.82 -16.74
C ARG A 149 6.04 7.67 -17.90
N ARG A 150 5.18 7.92 -18.89
CA ARG A 150 5.40 8.89 -19.96
C ARG A 150 4.92 10.27 -19.52
N ARG A 151 5.80 11.27 -19.53
CA ARG A 151 5.46 12.70 -19.49
C ARG A 151 6.23 13.39 -20.60
N GLY A 152 5.54 13.75 -21.69
CA GLY A 152 6.20 14.30 -22.88
C GLY A 152 7.04 13.26 -23.61
N GLN A 153 8.29 13.61 -23.96
CA GLN A 153 9.24 12.72 -24.64
C GLN A 153 9.98 11.75 -23.69
N ASP A 154 9.90 11.96 -22.37
CA ASP A 154 10.61 11.15 -21.39
C ASP A 154 9.83 9.90 -20.98
N VAL A 155 10.54 8.76 -21.02
CA VAL A 155 10.10 7.46 -20.53
C VAL A 155 10.87 7.16 -19.24
N SER A 156 10.16 7.05 -18.12
CA SER A 156 10.76 6.65 -16.83
C SER A 156 10.17 5.31 -16.35
N TYR A 157 11.04 4.49 -15.76
CA TYR A 157 10.70 3.19 -15.18
C TYR A 157 10.73 3.35 -13.66
N THR A 158 9.59 3.11 -12.98
CA THR A 158 9.48 3.23 -11.53
C THR A 158 8.88 1.97 -10.93
N ILE A 159 9.44 1.52 -9.80
CA ILE A 159 8.85 0.46 -8.98
C ILE A 159 7.56 1.03 -8.37
N ASP A 160 6.43 0.32 -8.54
CA ASP A 160 5.11 0.77 -8.08
C ASP A 160 4.92 0.48 -6.58
N ILE A 161 5.74 1.12 -5.73
CA ILE A 161 5.47 1.14 -4.29
C ILE A 161 4.31 2.11 -4.06
N VAL A 162 3.10 1.57 -4.06
CA VAL A 162 1.90 2.34 -3.70
C VAL A 162 2.01 2.76 -2.22
N SER A 163 2.43 4.00 -2.01
CA SER A 163 2.67 4.58 -0.68
C SER A 163 1.42 4.54 0.20
N SER A 164 0.22 4.62 -0.38
CA SER A 164 -1.04 4.48 0.35
C SER A 164 -1.26 3.06 0.88
N SER A 165 -0.82 2.02 0.16
CA SER A 165 -0.88 0.63 0.65
C SER A 165 0.06 0.40 1.83
N VAL A 166 1.29 0.94 1.77
CA VAL A 166 2.24 0.85 2.90
C VAL A 166 1.66 1.54 4.14
N LYS A 167 1.13 2.76 4.00
CA LYS A 167 0.52 3.49 5.11
C LYS A 167 -0.71 2.80 5.70
N ALA A 168 -1.53 2.16 4.86
CA ALA A 168 -2.69 1.39 5.33
C ALA A 168 -2.25 0.19 6.18
N ILE A 169 -1.24 -0.57 5.72
CA ILE A 169 -0.68 -1.70 6.47
C ILE A 169 -0.03 -1.23 7.78
N GLU A 170 0.74 -0.15 7.74
CA GLU A 170 1.37 0.47 8.93
C GLU A 170 0.32 0.87 9.97
N GLY A 171 -0.81 1.43 9.53
CA GLY A 171 -1.93 1.75 10.39
C GLY A 171 -2.55 0.52 11.05
N LEU A 172 -2.69 -0.60 10.32
CA LEU A 172 -3.18 -1.87 10.87
C LEU A 172 -2.19 -2.46 11.89
N MET A 173 -0.89 -2.46 11.58
CA MET A 173 0.16 -2.95 12.48
C MET A 173 0.23 -2.14 13.77
N SER A 174 0.16 -0.81 13.66
CA SER A 174 0.20 0.10 14.82
C SER A 174 -0.99 -0.11 15.76
N LYS A 175 -2.13 -0.58 15.24
CA LYS A 175 -3.34 -0.91 16.03
C LYS A 175 -3.38 -2.36 16.52
N GLY A 176 -2.43 -3.21 16.10
CA GLY A 176 -2.47 -4.65 16.37
C GLY A 176 -3.55 -5.41 15.58
N GLU A 177 -4.06 -4.82 14.49
CA GLU A 177 -5.13 -5.40 13.66
C GLU A 177 -4.58 -6.17 12.44
N PHE A 178 -3.28 -6.04 12.14
CA PHE A 178 -2.65 -6.73 11.02
C PHE A 178 -2.42 -8.21 11.35
N VAL A 179 -3.01 -9.10 10.56
CA VAL A 179 -2.83 -10.56 10.72
C VAL A 179 -1.49 -10.99 10.10
N PRO A 180 -0.61 -11.69 10.85
CA PRO A 180 0.64 -12.23 10.32
C PRO A 180 0.44 -13.06 9.06
N ASN A 181 1.32 -12.85 8.07
CA ASN A 181 1.37 -13.60 6.83
C ASN A 181 2.82 -13.73 6.33
N ALA A 182 2.99 -14.33 5.15
CA ALA A 182 4.31 -14.64 4.61
C ALA A 182 5.01 -13.44 3.96
N LEU A 183 6.32 -13.35 4.18
CA LEU A 183 7.29 -12.68 3.31
C LEU A 183 8.03 -13.78 2.54
N THR A 184 8.42 -13.49 1.29
CA THR A 184 9.24 -14.42 0.51
C THR A 184 10.56 -13.76 0.13
N LEU A 185 11.66 -14.32 0.62
CA LEU A 185 13.03 -13.93 0.31
C LEU A 185 13.67 -15.01 -0.58
N ASN A 186 14.41 -14.59 -1.58
CA ASN A 186 15.14 -15.46 -2.49
C ASN A 186 16.64 -15.25 -2.33
N LEU A 187 17.37 -16.32 -2.10
CA LEU A 187 18.81 -16.40 -2.31
C LEU A 187 19.01 -16.66 -3.80
N ASN A 188 19.47 -15.65 -4.53
CA ASN A 188 19.55 -15.74 -5.99
C ASN A 188 20.74 -16.63 -6.38
N VAL A 189 20.45 -17.79 -6.97
CA VAL A 189 21.47 -18.74 -7.47
C VAL A 189 22.40 -18.09 -8.50
N ASP A 190 21.90 -17.12 -9.25
CA ASP A 190 22.65 -16.44 -10.31
C ASP A 190 23.58 -15.35 -9.76
N ASP A 191 23.49 -15.02 -8.46
CA ASP A 191 24.36 -14.05 -7.80
C ASP A 191 25.60 -14.76 -7.21
N PRO A 192 26.81 -14.56 -7.77
CA PRO A 192 28.02 -15.24 -7.30
C PRO A 192 28.47 -14.81 -5.89
N GLU A 193 27.89 -13.73 -5.32
CA GLU A 193 28.19 -13.33 -3.94
C GLU A 193 27.38 -14.11 -2.91
N VAL A 194 26.29 -14.77 -3.34
CA VAL A 194 25.43 -15.56 -2.46
C VAL A 194 26.11 -16.89 -2.14
N ASP A 195 26.47 -17.05 -0.87
CA ASP A 195 27.05 -18.28 -0.33
C ASP A 195 26.30 -18.65 0.96
N PHE A 196 25.69 -19.84 0.98
CA PHE A 196 24.93 -20.31 2.13
C PHE A 196 24.99 -21.82 2.30
N ASP A 197 24.79 -22.26 3.53
CA ASP A 197 24.73 -23.67 3.92
C ASP A 197 23.43 -23.98 4.66
N ILE A 198 22.98 -25.23 4.55
CA ILE A 198 21.96 -25.81 5.44
C ILE A 198 22.63 -26.85 6.33
N VAL A 199 22.66 -26.61 7.64
CA VAL A 199 23.22 -27.54 8.63
C VAL A 199 22.12 -27.93 9.62
N GLY A 200 21.58 -29.14 9.45
CA GLY A 200 20.43 -29.60 10.24
C GLY A 200 19.19 -28.76 9.95
N SER A 201 18.69 -28.04 10.96
CA SER A 201 17.56 -27.10 10.82
C SER A 201 18.00 -25.64 10.82
N GLU A 202 19.25 -25.34 10.50
CA GLU A 202 19.78 -23.98 10.46
C GLU A 202 20.20 -23.62 9.03
N LEU A 203 19.76 -22.46 8.55
CA LEU A 203 20.28 -21.82 7.35
C LEU A 203 21.36 -20.82 7.76
N ILE A 204 22.55 -20.97 7.19
CA ILE A 204 23.72 -20.15 7.46
C ILE A 204 24.06 -19.39 6.18
N LEU A 205 23.82 -18.08 6.14
CA LEU A 205 24.25 -17.24 5.03
C LEU A 205 25.65 -16.71 5.34
N ASN A 206 26.64 -17.14 4.56
CA ASN A 206 28.06 -16.79 4.70
C ASN A 206 28.40 -15.50 3.96
N SER A 207 27.76 -15.23 2.82
CA SER A 207 27.84 -13.96 2.10
C SER A 207 26.63 -13.76 1.17
N GLY A 208 26.46 -12.53 0.68
CA GLY A 208 25.41 -12.18 -0.28
C GLY A 208 24.13 -11.65 0.35
N LYS A 209 23.13 -11.35 -0.48
CA LYS A 209 21.91 -10.65 -0.07
C LYS A 209 20.67 -11.45 -0.47
N PHE A 210 19.55 -11.14 0.16
CA PHE A 210 18.24 -11.68 -0.17
C PHE A 210 17.48 -10.76 -1.14
N ASP A 211 16.94 -11.34 -2.20
CA ASP A 211 15.95 -10.69 -3.05
C ASP A 211 14.55 -10.86 -2.44
N ILE A 212 13.87 -9.76 -2.12
CA ILE A 212 12.46 -9.84 -1.72
C ILE A 212 11.54 -10.00 -2.94
N ILE A 213 11.05 -11.23 -3.13
CA ILE A 213 10.21 -11.58 -4.28
C ILE A 213 8.70 -11.54 -3.99
N ASP A 214 8.31 -11.53 -2.71
CA ASP A 214 6.94 -11.19 -2.29
C ASP A 214 6.92 -10.49 -0.93
N GLY A 215 5.99 -9.53 -0.77
CA GLY A 215 5.71 -8.89 0.50
C GLY A 215 6.47 -7.59 0.78
N PHE A 216 7.03 -6.95 -0.23
CA PHE A 216 7.77 -5.70 -0.07
C PHE A 216 7.00 -4.58 0.66
N HIS A 217 5.72 -4.36 0.36
CA HIS A 217 4.90 -3.37 1.09
C HIS A 217 4.75 -3.70 2.58
N ARG A 218 4.64 -5.00 2.92
CA ARG A 218 4.50 -5.48 4.30
C ARG A 218 5.81 -5.33 5.06
N PHE A 219 6.92 -5.74 4.44
CA PHE A 219 8.26 -5.51 4.95
C PHE A 219 8.48 -4.03 5.29
N ARG A 220 8.23 -3.13 4.33
CA ARG A 220 8.38 -1.68 4.53
C ARG A 220 7.47 -1.13 5.62
N ALA A 221 6.21 -1.54 5.67
CA ALA A 221 5.28 -1.10 6.70
C ALA A 221 5.72 -1.55 8.11
N ALA A 222 6.22 -2.78 8.24
CA ALA A 222 6.68 -3.32 9.52
C ALA A 222 7.95 -2.61 10.01
N ILE A 223 8.93 -2.38 9.13
CA ILE A 223 10.13 -1.62 9.44
C ILE A 223 9.77 -0.19 9.87
N ASN A 224 8.89 0.49 9.12
CA ASN A 224 8.42 1.84 9.49
C ASN A 224 7.73 1.85 10.86
N THR A 225 6.89 0.84 11.13
CA THR A 225 6.20 0.72 12.43
C THR A 225 7.20 0.53 13.56
N LYS A 226 8.22 -0.33 13.38
CA LYS A 226 9.29 -0.56 14.36
C LYS A 226 10.18 0.67 14.59
N ILE A 227 10.48 1.44 13.55
CA ILE A 227 11.25 2.69 13.68
C ILE A 227 10.45 3.73 14.49
N LYS A 228 9.15 3.87 14.22
CA LYS A 228 8.28 4.81 14.94
C LYS A 228 7.95 4.37 16.36
N ASN A 229 7.87 3.07 16.58
CA ASN A 229 7.62 2.45 17.87
C ASN A 229 8.66 1.34 18.11
N PRO A 230 9.79 1.66 18.78
CA PRO A 230 10.84 0.68 19.07
C PRO A 230 10.37 -0.54 19.88
N ASP A 231 9.26 -0.42 20.63
CA ASP A 231 8.68 -1.52 21.41
C ASP A 231 7.74 -2.41 20.58
N PHE A 232 7.51 -2.07 19.30
CA PHE A 232 6.68 -2.89 18.42
C PHE A 232 7.27 -4.29 18.26
N GLN A 233 6.43 -5.30 18.53
CA GLN A 233 6.76 -6.71 18.42
C GLN A 233 5.81 -7.39 17.44
N PHE A 234 6.39 -8.09 16.46
CA PHE A 234 5.64 -8.74 15.40
C PHE A 234 6.46 -9.88 14.80
N ASN A 235 5.77 -10.92 14.33
CA ASN A 235 6.40 -12.06 13.66
C ASN A 235 5.79 -12.23 12.27
N PHE A 236 6.62 -12.53 11.28
CA PHE A 236 6.20 -12.98 9.96
C PHE A 236 6.45 -14.47 9.79
N ILE A 237 5.67 -15.08 8.91
CA ILE A 237 6.10 -16.32 8.26
C ILE A 237 7.14 -15.89 7.22
N LEU A 238 8.28 -16.57 7.18
CA LEU A 238 9.33 -16.29 6.21
C LEU A 238 9.51 -17.52 5.33
N ASN A 239 9.20 -17.37 4.05
CA ASN A 239 9.59 -18.32 3.03
C ASN A 239 10.97 -17.90 2.49
N ILE A 240 11.89 -18.85 2.44
CA ILE A 240 13.24 -18.68 1.91
C ILE A 240 13.36 -19.59 0.70
N MET A 241 13.65 -19.02 -0.46
CA MET A 241 13.81 -19.74 -1.71
C MET A 241 15.28 -19.68 -2.15
N ASN A 242 15.72 -20.69 -2.89
CA ASN A 242 17.01 -20.68 -3.59
C ASN A 242 16.78 -20.85 -5.10
N PHE A 243 16.22 -19.81 -5.73
CA PHE A 243 15.83 -19.84 -7.14
C PHE A 243 16.77 -19.00 -8.00
N THR A 244 16.93 -19.42 -9.26
CA THR A 244 17.39 -18.56 -10.35
C THR A 244 16.39 -17.43 -10.61
N GLU A 245 16.79 -16.38 -11.33
CA GLU A 245 15.91 -15.28 -11.70
C GLU A 245 14.65 -15.77 -12.46
N ASP A 246 14.83 -16.74 -13.37
CA ASP A 246 13.73 -17.32 -14.16
C ASP A 246 12.72 -18.07 -13.29
N LYS A 247 13.20 -18.88 -12.35
CA LYS A 247 12.32 -19.63 -11.44
C LYS A 247 11.62 -18.71 -10.44
N ALA A 248 12.29 -17.66 -9.98
CA ALA A 248 11.67 -16.60 -9.19
C ALA A 248 10.54 -15.88 -9.97
N CYS A 249 10.74 -15.60 -11.26
CA CYS A 249 9.69 -15.03 -12.11
C CYS A 249 8.48 -15.97 -12.24
N GLN A 250 8.71 -17.27 -12.43
CA GLN A 250 7.63 -18.27 -12.50
C GLN A 250 6.83 -18.33 -11.20
N TYR A 251 7.52 -18.29 -10.04
CA TYR A 251 6.88 -18.25 -8.73
C TYR A 251 6.00 -17.00 -8.57
N ILE A 252 6.50 -15.82 -8.96
CA ILE A 252 5.74 -14.56 -8.90
C ILE A 252 4.50 -14.61 -9.81
N GLU A 253 4.63 -15.17 -11.01
CA GLU A 253 3.50 -15.36 -11.93
C GLU A 253 2.43 -16.29 -11.33
N GLN A 254 2.86 -17.38 -10.68
CA GLN A 254 1.97 -18.31 -10.00
C GLN A 254 1.20 -17.63 -8.86
N GLU A 255 1.87 -16.82 -8.04
CA GLU A 255 1.19 -16.06 -6.98
C GLU A 255 0.21 -15.01 -7.54
N ASP A 256 0.49 -14.41 -8.70
CA ASP A 256 -0.43 -13.47 -9.35
C ASP A 256 -1.65 -14.14 -10.00
N LYS A 257 -1.53 -15.40 -10.44
CA LYS A 257 -2.65 -16.17 -11.01
C LYS A 257 -3.78 -16.43 -10.01
N ARG A 258 -3.59 -16.13 -8.72
CA ARG A 258 -4.67 -16.17 -7.72
C ARG A 258 -5.75 -15.15 -8.11
N ASN A 259 -6.96 -15.64 -8.41
CA ASN A 259 -8.09 -14.81 -8.85
C ASN A 259 -8.24 -13.58 -7.95
N LYS A 260 -8.08 -12.39 -8.55
CA LYS A 260 -8.22 -11.14 -7.83
C LYS A 260 -9.63 -11.03 -7.28
N ILE A 261 -9.76 -11.04 -5.96
CA ILE A 261 -11.02 -10.77 -5.29
C ILE A 261 -11.50 -9.37 -5.72
N SER A 262 -12.76 -9.26 -6.15
CA SER A 262 -13.29 -7.99 -6.65
C SER A 262 -13.23 -6.91 -5.56
N LYS A 263 -12.96 -5.67 -5.97
CA LYS A 263 -12.85 -4.54 -5.02
C LYS A 263 -14.15 -4.31 -4.24
N SER A 264 -15.30 -4.49 -4.88
CA SER A 264 -16.61 -4.38 -4.23
C SER A 264 -16.80 -5.43 -3.15
N TYR A 265 -16.38 -6.68 -3.41
CA TYR A 265 -16.45 -7.74 -2.42
C TYR A 265 -15.51 -7.48 -1.24
N LEU A 266 -14.26 -7.07 -1.49
CA LEU A 266 -13.32 -6.66 -0.42
C LEU A 266 -13.87 -5.48 0.40
N ALA A 267 -14.46 -4.47 -0.26
CA ALA A 267 -15.07 -3.34 0.43
C ALA A 267 -16.30 -3.74 1.25
N SER A 268 -17.08 -4.73 0.80
CA SER A 268 -18.20 -5.30 1.57
C SER A 268 -17.76 -6.06 2.83
N MET A 269 -16.46 -6.37 2.96
CA MET A 269 -15.88 -7.01 4.14
C MET A 269 -15.46 -6.02 5.22
N ASP A 270 -15.22 -4.76 4.85
CA ASP A 270 -14.79 -3.71 5.78
C ASP A 270 -15.96 -3.23 6.65
N LYS A 271 -16.09 -3.78 7.86
CA LYS A 271 -17.14 -3.41 8.82
C LYS A 271 -17.15 -1.91 9.19
N SER A 272 -16.06 -1.19 8.95
CA SER A 272 -15.97 0.25 9.22
C SER A 272 -16.49 1.12 8.09
N SER A 273 -16.72 0.56 6.90
CA SER A 273 -17.24 1.30 5.75
C SER A 273 -18.63 1.89 6.05
N PRO A 274 -18.86 3.18 5.78
CA PRO A 274 -20.18 3.81 5.87
C PRO A 274 -21.30 3.01 5.18
N THR A 275 -21.02 2.44 4.00
CA THR A 275 -21.97 1.59 3.28
C THR A 275 -22.28 0.30 4.02
N ASN A 276 -21.28 -0.34 4.63
CA ASN A 276 -21.52 -1.55 5.43
C ASN A 276 -22.31 -1.25 6.70
N ILE A 277 -22.13 -0.08 7.32
CA ILE A 277 -22.96 0.36 8.45
C ILE A 277 -24.43 0.47 8.03
N ILE A 278 -24.70 1.03 6.84
CA ILE A 278 -26.06 1.11 6.29
C ILE A 278 -26.61 -0.29 6.05
N ILE A 279 -25.90 -1.15 5.33
CA ILE A 279 -26.32 -2.52 5.02
C ILE A 279 -26.57 -3.34 6.29
N ASP A 280 -25.69 -3.25 7.28
CA ASP A 280 -25.86 -3.96 8.55
C ASP A 280 -27.11 -3.48 9.29
N LYS A 281 -27.44 -2.19 9.20
CA LYS A 281 -28.68 -1.66 9.77
C LYS A 281 -29.91 -2.16 9.01
N LEU A 282 -29.86 -2.19 7.67
CA LEU A 282 -30.94 -2.79 6.86
C LEU A 282 -31.18 -4.25 7.21
N ASN A 283 -30.11 -5.02 7.42
CA ASN A 283 -30.22 -6.46 7.63
C ASN A 283 -30.61 -6.85 9.06
N ASN A 284 -30.35 -5.99 10.06
CA ASN A 284 -30.54 -6.32 11.48
C ASN A 284 -31.67 -5.55 12.18
N THR A 285 -32.26 -4.53 11.57
CA THR A 285 -33.38 -3.80 12.20
C THR A 285 -34.65 -4.65 12.16
N LEU A 286 -35.33 -4.79 13.29
CA LEU A 286 -36.46 -5.72 13.50
C LEU A 286 -37.57 -5.58 12.46
N ASP A 287 -37.89 -4.35 12.09
CA ASP A 287 -38.99 -3.94 11.21
C ASP A 287 -38.54 -3.69 9.76
N SER A 288 -37.31 -4.06 9.41
CA SER A 288 -36.82 -3.94 8.04
C SER A 288 -37.40 -5.05 7.15
N PRO A 289 -37.99 -4.72 5.98
CA PRO A 289 -38.50 -5.72 5.04
C PRO A 289 -37.41 -6.66 4.48
N VAL A 290 -36.14 -6.24 4.54
CA VAL A 290 -34.97 -7.02 4.08
C VAL A 290 -34.16 -7.62 5.22
N ARG A 291 -34.73 -7.67 6.43
CA ARG A 291 -34.07 -8.24 7.60
C ARG A 291 -33.70 -9.71 7.37
N GLY A 292 -32.44 -10.05 7.60
CA GLY A 292 -31.90 -11.40 7.42
C GLY A 292 -31.82 -11.86 5.97
N LYS A 293 -32.12 -11.01 4.99
CA LYS A 293 -32.12 -11.36 3.56
C LYS A 293 -30.81 -11.04 2.86
N ILE A 294 -29.96 -10.22 3.48
CA ILE A 294 -28.70 -9.75 2.89
C ILE A 294 -27.56 -10.63 3.39
N GLU A 295 -27.02 -11.47 2.52
CA GLU A 295 -25.93 -12.37 2.86
C GLU A 295 -24.79 -12.32 1.84
N ARG A 296 -23.73 -13.10 2.09
CA ARG A 296 -22.60 -13.24 1.16
C ARG A 296 -22.75 -14.52 0.34
N ALA A 297 -22.18 -14.52 -0.86
CA ALA A 297 -21.97 -15.72 -1.67
C ALA A 297 -23.28 -16.44 -2.04
N HIS A 298 -24.30 -15.67 -2.44
CA HIS A 298 -25.59 -16.17 -2.94
C HIS A 298 -26.39 -17.05 -1.96
N ARG A 299 -26.14 -16.94 -0.65
CA ARG A 299 -26.91 -17.67 0.37
C ARG A 299 -28.18 -16.94 0.84
N GLY A 300 -28.24 -15.62 0.61
CA GLY A 300 -29.41 -14.79 0.87
C GLY A 300 -30.10 -14.34 -0.42
N GLU A 301 -31.31 -13.80 -0.30
CA GLU A 301 -32.09 -13.23 -1.41
C GLU A 301 -31.39 -12.01 -2.04
N ILE A 302 -30.52 -11.32 -1.28
CA ILE A 302 -29.75 -10.15 -1.72
C ILE A 302 -28.26 -10.40 -1.46
N ASP A 303 -27.42 -10.33 -2.51
CA ASP A 303 -25.97 -10.38 -2.37
C ASP A 303 -25.43 -9.06 -1.82
N ARG A 304 -24.69 -9.18 -0.72
CA ARG A 304 -24.11 -8.03 0.00
C ARG A 304 -23.18 -7.19 -0.89
N ALA A 305 -22.37 -7.80 -1.75
CA ALA A 305 -21.42 -7.06 -2.58
C ALA A 305 -22.11 -6.31 -3.72
N THR A 306 -23.18 -6.88 -4.27
CA THR A 306 -24.09 -6.21 -5.20
C THR A 306 -24.75 -5.00 -4.54
N LEU A 307 -25.38 -5.17 -3.37
CA LEU A 307 -26.02 -4.08 -2.63
C LEU A 307 -25.02 -2.99 -2.21
N PHE A 308 -23.81 -3.38 -1.79
CA PHE A 308 -22.73 -2.43 -1.48
C PHE A 308 -22.40 -1.54 -2.67
N SER A 309 -22.21 -2.15 -3.84
CA SER A 309 -21.86 -1.43 -5.06
C SER A 309 -22.97 -0.46 -5.48
N LEU A 310 -24.23 -0.90 -5.36
CA LEU A 310 -25.41 -0.10 -5.65
C LEU A 310 -25.52 1.12 -4.71
N LEU A 311 -25.39 0.92 -3.40
CA LEU A 311 -25.50 2.01 -2.43
C LEU A 311 -24.34 3.00 -2.54
N GLU A 312 -23.11 2.54 -2.77
CA GLU A 312 -21.98 3.44 -3.07
C GLU A 312 -22.26 4.27 -4.33
N PHE A 313 -22.82 3.66 -5.37
CA PHE A 313 -23.13 4.33 -6.62
C PHE A 313 -24.23 5.40 -6.45
N ILE A 314 -25.32 5.06 -5.76
CA ILE A 314 -26.46 5.96 -5.57
C ILE A 314 -26.14 7.06 -4.54
N LEU A 315 -25.59 6.67 -3.39
CA LEU A 315 -25.53 7.54 -2.20
C LEU A 315 -24.15 8.16 -1.95
N LYS A 316 -23.09 7.69 -2.62
CA LYS A 316 -21.70 8.19 -2.45
C LYS A 316 -21.28 8.31 -0.99
N THR A 317 -21.48 7.25 -0.23
CA THR A 317 -21.46 7.21 1.24
C THR A 317 -20.08 7.42 1.88
N LYS A 318 -18.99 7.42 1.10
CA LYS A 318 -17.59 7.49 1.61
C LYS A 318 -17.32 8.51 2.70
N ASN A 319 -18.00 9.66 2.67
CA ASN A 319 -17.79 10.77 3.61
C ASN A 319 -18.86 10.85 4.71
N MET A 320 -19.79 9.88 4.77
CA MET A 320 -20.84 9.87 5.77
C MET A 320 -20.29 9.48 7.13
N ASN A 321 -20.63 10.26 8.16
CA ASN A 321 -20.41 9.86 9.54
C ASN A 321 -21.45 8.82 9.99
N ARG A 322 -21.23 8.19 11.15
CA ARG A 322 -22.09 7.13 11.67
C ARG A 322 -23.56 7.56 11.85
N SER A 323 -23.81 8.80 12.28
CA SER A 323 -25.17 9.33 12.45
C SER A 323 -25.89 9.46 11.11
N GLN A 324 -25.20 9.98 10.09
CA GLN A 324 -25.70 10.03 8.71
C GLN A 324 -26.00 8.63 8.18
N CYS A 325 -25.11 7.66 8.38
CA CYS A 325 -25.34 6.27 7.97
C CYS A 325 -26.62 5.68 8.60
N ILE A 326 -26.84 5.89 9.89
CA ILE A 326 -28.04 5.39 10.58
C ILE A 326 -29.30 6.04 10.03
N LYS A 327 -29.29 7.37 9.83
CA LYS A 327 -30.43 8.11 9.25
C LYS A 327 -30.76 7.62 7.84
N THR A 328 -29.73 7.44 7.00
CA THR A 328 -29.87 6.90 5.64
C THR A 328 -30.46 5.50 5.63
N ALA A 329 -30.00 4.62 6.53
CA ALA A 329 -30.56 3.27 6.64
C ALA A 329 -32.04 3.28 7.04
N VAL A 330 -32.43 4.12 8.00
CA VAL A 330 -33.83 4.27 8.42
C VAL A 330 -34.68 4.79 7.25
N PHE A 331 -34.18 5.75 6.49
CA PHE A 331 -34.87 6.27 5.30
C PHE A 331 -35.11 5.16 4.26
N ILE A 332 -34.10 4.35 3.95
CA ILE A 332 -34.24 3.22 3.03
C ILE A 332 -35.26 2.20 3.56
N ILE A 333 -35.22 1.85 4.86
CA ILE A 333 -36.19 0.94 5.48
C ILE A 333 -37.62 1.46 5.27
N ASN A 334 -37.85 2.75 5.47
CA ASN A 334 -39.17 3.34 5.29
C ASN A 334 -39.65 3.27 3.83
N ILE A 335 -38.76 3.51 2.85
CA ILE A 335 -39.07 3.30 1.43
C ILE A 335 -39.49 1.85 1.16
N LEU A 336 -38.70 0.89 1.64
CA LEU A 336 -38.99 -0.53 1.44
C LEU A 336 -40.34 -0.92 2.05
N LYS A 337 -40.69 -0.37 3.22
CA LYS A 337 -42.00 -0.58 3.83
C LYS A 337 -43.14 -0.03 2.99
N ILE A 338 -43.03 1.20 2.50
CA ILE A 338 -44.05 1.81 1.63
C ILE A 338 -44.24 0.96 0.37
N VAL A 339 -43.17 0.42 -0.20
CA VAL A 339 -43.26 -0.47 -1.36
C VAL A 339 -43.95 -1.78 -1.01
N GLN A 340 -43.63 -2.39 0.13
CA GLN A 340 -44.29 -3.62 0.60
C GLN A 340 -45.77 -3.38 0.96
N GLU A 341 -46.12 -2.22 1.52
CA GLU A 341 -47.51 -1.86 1.85
C GLU A 341 -48.37 -1.70 0.59
N ASN A 342 -47.81 -1.08 -0.46
CA ASN A 342 -48.50 -0.90 -1.74
C ASN A 342 -48.50 -2.15 -2.62
N ASN A 343 -47.51 -3.04 -2.45
CA ASN A 343 -47.41 -4.32 -3.12
C ASN A 343 -46.97 -5.41 -2.12
N PRO A 344 -47.91 -6.02 -1.39
CA PRO A 344 -47.59 -7.04 -0.37
C PRO A 344 -46.82 -8.25 -0.89
N ASP A 345 -46.93 -8.56 -2.18
CA ASP A 345 -46.28 -9.71 -2.81
C ASP A 345 -44.88 -9.38 -3.37
N VAL A 346 -44.39 -8.15 -3.22
CA VAL A 346 -43.06 -7.77 -3.71
C VAL A 346 -41.98 -8.57 -2.97
N VAL A 347 -41.05 -9.14 -3.73
CA VAL A 347 -39.85 -9.79 -3.22
C VAL A 347 -38.66 -8.85 -3.43
N PHE A 348 -37.91 -8.57 -2.38
CA PHE A 348 -36.68 -7.78 -2.44
C PHE A 348 -35.47 -8.70 -2.65
N ASP A 349 -34.92 -8.68 -3.85
CA ASP A 349 -33.76 -9.47 -4.27
C ASP A 349 -32.76 -8.61 -5.07
N ASP A 350 -31.69 -9.22 -5.58
CA ASP A 350 -30.66 -8.52 -6.38
C ASP A 350 -31.19 -7.81 -7.64
N THR A 351 -32.37 -8.20 -8.13
CA THR A 351 -32.99 -7.62 -9.33
C THR A 351 -33.98 -6.50 -8.98
N THR A 352 -34.75 -6.64 -7.91
CA THR A 352 -35.77 -5.67 -7.51
C THR A 352 -35.21 -4.55 -6.63
N MET A 353 -34.18 -4.83 -5.82
CA MET A 353 -33.53 -3.82 -4.96
C MET A 353 -32.99 -2.62 -5.75
N PRO A 354 -32.27 -2.78 -6.88
CA PRO A 354 -31.89 -1.65 -7.73
C PRO A 354 -33.09 -0.82 -8.19
N VAL A 355 -34.17 -1.46 -8.63
CA VAL A 355 -35.36 -0.78 -9.15
C VAL A 355 -36.04 0.03 -8.05
N VAL A 356 -36.16 -0.53 -6.85
CA VAL A 356 -36.79 0.15 -5.71
C VAL A 356 -35.95 1.32 -5.23
N LEU A 357 -34.63 1.14 -5.09
CA LEU A 357 -33.72 2.19 -4.63
C LEU A 357 -33.52 3.31 -5.67
N TYR A 358 -33.60 2.97 -6.97
CA TYR A 358 -33.49 3.96 -8.05
C TYR A 358 -34.84 4.64 -8.33
N GLY A 359 -35.96 3.90 -8.29
CA GLY A 359 -37.31 4.41 -8.51
C GLY A 359 -37.82 5.31 -7.38
N SER A 360 -37.45 5.00 -6.13
CA SER A 360 -37.76 5.86 -4.97
C SER A 360 -37.00 7.19 -4.97
N SER A 361 -35.88 7.29 -5.69
CA SER A 361 -35.21 8.57 -5.94
C SER A 361 -35.94 9.45 -6.97
N ILE A 362 -37.01 8.94 -7.60
CA ILE A 362 -37.73 9.58 -8.72
C ILE A 362 -39.23 9.81 -8.41
N SER A 363 -39.83 9.16 -7.40
CA SER A 363 -41.27 9.34 -7.11
C SER A 363 -41.57 10.65 -6.37
N LYS A 364 -42.59 11.39 -6.84
CA LYS A 364 -43.02 12.70 -6.32
C LYS A 364 -43.46 12.65 -4.84
N ASP A 365 -43.90 11.49 -4.35
CA ASP A 365 -44.33 11.28 -2.95
C ASP A 365 -43.14 11.08 -2.00
N ALA A 366 -42.01 10.58 -2.51
CA ALA A 366 -40.74 10.57 -1.77
C ALA A 366 -40.17 12.00 -1.58
N TYR A 367 -40.54 12.94 -2.45
CA TYR A 367 -40.18 14.36 -2.36
C TYR A 367 -40.89 15.06 -1.19
N GLU A 368 -42.17 14.78 -0.95
CA GLU A 368 -42.90 15.32 0.22
C GLU A 368 -42.41 14.72 1.55
N CYS A 369 -41.96 13.47 1.56
CA CYS A 369 -41.24 12.90 2.70
C CYS A 369 -39.84 13.51 2.86
N ALA A 370 -39.12 13.78 1.76
CA ALA A 370 -37.81 14.41 1.79
C ALA A 370 -37.86 15.84 2.35
N GLU A 371 -38.84 16.68 1.98
CA GLU A 371 -39.04 18.03 2.55
C GLU A 371 -39.37 18.00 4.06
N LYS A 372 -40.22 17.06 4.50
CA LYS A 372 -40.52 16.86 5.93
C LYS A 372 -39.30 16.38 6.72
N ILE A 373 -38.40 15.64 6.07
CA ILE A 373 -37.13 15.16 6.65
C ILE A 373 -36.06 16.27 6.64
N GLU A 374 -36.04 17.14 5.63
CA GLU A 374 -35.19 18.33 5.54
C GLU A 374 -35.49 19.31 6.70
N SER A 375 -36.78 19.43 7.04
CA SER A 375 -37.27 20.13 8.23
C SER A 375 -36.88 19.46 9.56
N ALA A 376 -36.70 18.14 9.59
CA ALA A 376 -36.45 17.36 10.81
C ALA A 376 -34.97 17.06 11.08
N LEU A 377 -34.10 17.13 10.06
CA LEU A 377 -32.69 16.71 10.15
C LEU A 377 -31.67 17.85 10.21
N GLY A 378 -32.10 19.11 10.07
CA GLY A 378 -31.20 20.27 10.04
C GLY A 378 -30.45 20.40 8.71
N LYS A 379 -30.13 21.63 8.33
CA LYS A 379 -29.70 22.06 6.97
C LYS A 379 -28.39 21.47 6.41
N ASP A 380 -27.77 20.49 7.07
CA ASP A 380 -26.43 19.99 6.72
C ASP A 380 -26.41 18.54 6.16
N VAL A 381 -27.53 18.04 5.64
CA VAL A 381 -27.58 16.76 4.92
C VAL A 381 -27.64 17.03 3.40
N PRO A 382 -26.65 16.62 2.59
CA PRO A 382 -26.69 16.86 1.15
C PRO A 382 -27.79 16.02 0.48
N ILE A 383 -28.84 16.67 -0.01
CA ILE A 383 -29.84 16.05 -0.88
C ILE A 383 -29.28 15.93 -2.30
N ILE A 384 -29.42 14.74 -2.90
CA ILE A 384 -28.92 14.38 -4.22
C ILE A 384 -29.76 15.07 -5.30
N ASN A 385 -29.32 16.26 -5.74
CA ASN A 385 -29.97 17.02 -6.81
C ASN A 385 -29.25 16.89 -8.18
N SER A 386 -28.72 15.72 -8.53
CA SER A 386 -28.08 15.57 -9.84
C SER A 386 -28.11 14.15 -10.42
N VAL A 387 -29.28 13.67 -10.84
CA VAL A 387 -29.38 12.72 -11.98
C VAL A 387 -30.65 13.03 -12.79
N THR A 388 -30.82 14.28 -13.17
CA THR A 388 -31.81 14.69 -14.17
C THR A 388 -31.22 14.50 -15.57
N ASN A 389 -32.04 13.92 -16.45
CA ASN A 389 -31.88 13.84 -17.90
C ASN A 389 -31.00 12.72 -18.48
N MET A 390 -31.48 11.48 -18.38
CA MET A 390 -31.61 10.56 -19.53
C MET A 390 -32.09 9.19 -19.02
N LYS A 391 -33.18 8.65 -19.61
CA LYS A 391 -33.74 7.29 -19.46
C LYS A 391 -34.98 7.07 -18.57
N VAL A 392 -35.78 8.10 -18.26
CA VAL A 392 -37.14 7.90 -17.71
C VAL A 392 -38.06 7.23 -18.76
N ASN A 393 -37.92 7.59 -20.04
CA ASN A 393 -38.81 7.07 -21.09
C ASN A 393 -38.56 5.61 -21.48
N LYS A 394 -37.40 5.03 -21.16
CA LYS A 394 -37.12 3.59 -21.38
C LYS A 394 -37.62 2.70 -20.25
N ILE A 395 -37.78 3.25 -19.04
CA ILE A 395 -38.29 2.52 -17.88
C ILE A 395 -39.83 2.52 -17.87
N LYS A 396 -40.48 3.60 -18.32
CA LYS A 396 -41.93 3.60 -18.56
C LYS A 396 -42.39 2.52 -19.56
N ALA A 397 -41.62 2.32 -20.62
CA ALA A 397 -41.91 1.32 -21.65
C ALA A 397 -41.78 -0.14 -21.15
N LEU A 398 -41.09 -0.39 -20.02
CA LEU A 398 -40.97 -1.72 -19.41
C LEU A 398 -42.14 -2.07 -18.47
N PHE A 399 -42.98 -1.10 -18.12
CA PHE A 399 -44.13 -1.26 -17.22
C PHE A 399 -45.49 -1.09 -17.91
N GLU A 400 -45.52 -0.81 -19.22
CA GLU A 400 -46.77 -0.75 -20.00
C GLU A 400 -47.10 -2.08 -20.71
N GLU A 401 -46.28 -3.14 -20.54
CA GLU A 401 -46.52 -4.49 -21.10
C GLU A 401 -46.46 -5.65 -20.08
N VAL A 402 -46.70 -5.38 -18.78
CA VAL A 402 -46.97 -6.43 -17.77
C VAL A 402 -48.24 -6.13 -17.02
#